data_AF-A0A3M1ISN0-F1
#
_entry.id   AF-A0A3M1ISN0-F1
#
_cell.length_a   1.000
_cell.length_b   1.000
_cell.length_c   1.000
_cell.angle_alpha   90.00
_cell.angle_beta   90.00
_cell.angle_gamma   90.00
#
_symmetry.space_group_name_H-M   'P 1'
#
loop_
_entity.id
_entity.type
_entity.pdbx_description
1 polymer ?
#
loop_
_entity_poly.entity_id
_entity_poly.type
_entity_poly.pdbx_seq_one_letter_code
_entity_poly.pdbx_strand_id
1 'polypeptide(L)'
;MSSPQDTIAALCTPPGEAGLAVIRVSGPQAFAVTDRCFEPLGRAHRKPSDCPSHRLLYGRIVHDGRTADEVLVAVFRKPHSYTGEDTVE
;
A
#
# COMPACT_ATOMS: atom_id res chain seq x y z
N MET A 1 -10.34 19.66 -3.12
CA MET A 1 -9.08 19.66 -2.33
C MET A 1 -9.27 18.67 -1.20
N SER A 2 -8.31 17.76 -0.98
CA SER A 2 -8.39 16.80 0.12
C SER A 2 -8.16 17.50 1.45
N SER A 3 -8.90 17.10 2.47
CA SER A 3 -8.69 17.49 3.87
C SER A 3 -7.42 16.82 4.42
N PRO A 4 -6.73 17.42 5.41
CA PRO A 4 -5.61 16.77 6.13
C PRO A 4 -5.99 15.45 6.82
N GLN A 5 -7.28 15.11 6.88
CA GLN A 5 -7.76 13.85 7.46
C GLN A 5 -8.12 12.81 6.39
N ASP A 6 -8.05 13.17 5.10
CA ASP A 6 -8.37 12.24 4.03
C ASP A 6 -7.21 11.27 3.82
N THR A 7 -7.55 10.04 3.46
CA THR A 7 -6.58 9.09 2.91
C THR A 7 -6.70 9.12 1.40
N ILE A 8 -5.61 9.45 0.72
CA ILE A 8 -5.56 9.62 -0.75
C ILE A 8 -4.82 8.45 -1.39
N ALA A 9 -5.16 8.15 -2.64
CA ALA A 9 -4.45 7.19 -3.47
C ALA A 9 -4.14 7.77 -4.85
N ALA A 10 -2.96 7.48 -5.40
CA ALA A 10 -2.55 7.95 -6.73
C ALA A 10 -1.52 7.03 -7.39
N LEU A 11 -1.48 7.04 -8.72
CA LEU A 11 -0.38 6.46 -9.50
C LEU A 11 0.88 7.30 -9.29
N CYS A 12 2.00 6.65 -8.98
CA CYS A 12 3.31 7.29 -8.79
C CYS A 12 4.27 7.05 -9.95
N THR A 13 3.83 6.32 -10.98
CA THR A 13 4.58 6.03 -12.20
C THR A 13 3.90 6.66 -13.43
N PRO A 14 4.67 7.05 -14.47
CA PRO A 14 4.10 7.59 -15.70
C PRO A 14 3.12 6.61 -16.38
N PRO A 15 2.12 7.12 -17.14
CA PRO A 15 1.26 6.27 -17.94
C PRO A 15 2.05 5.63 -19.10
N GLY A 16 1.78 4.36 -19.38
CA GLY A 16 2.41 3.61 -20.46
C GLY A 16 2.73 2.18 -20.05
N GLU A 17 3.24 1.40 -21.00
CA GLU A 17 3.72 0.04 -20.74
C GLU A 17 5.09 0.09 -20.05
N ALA A 18 5.20 -0.60 -18.92
CA ALA A 18 6.42 -0.69 -18.13
C ALA A 18 6.46 -2.04 -17.39
N GLY A 19 7.64 -2.42 -16.91
CA GLY A 19 7.81 -3.64 -16.12
C GLY A 19 7.15 -3.60 -14.74
N LEU A 20 6.80 -2.41 -14.24
CA LEU A 20 6.07 -2.20 -12.99
C LEU A 20 5.31 -0.87 -13.01
N ALA A 21 4.30 -0.79 -12.15
CA ALA A 21 3.59 0.44 -11.80
C ALA A 21 3.51 0.55 -10.28
N VAL A 22 3.44 1.77 -9.75
CA VAL A 22 3.33 2.02 -8.30
C VAL A 22 2.07 2.81 -8.01
N ILE A 23 1.28 2.35 -7.03
CA ILE A 23 0.15 3.08 -6.46
C ILE A 23 0.50 3.43 -5.03
N ARG A 24 0.56 4.72 -4.70
CA ARG A 24 0.75 5.16 -3.31
C ARG A 24 -0.58 5.43 -2.66
N VAL A 25 -0.73 5.00 -1.41
CA VAL A 25 -1.82 5.39 -0.51
C VAL A 25 -1.23 6.09 0.70
N SER A 26 -1.64 7.33 0.99
CA SER A 26 -1.14 8.15 2.10
C SER A 26 -2.29 8.71 2.93
N GLY A 27 -2.12 8.68 4.25
CA GLY A 27 -3.07 9.30 5.20
C GLY A 27 -3.41 8.38 6.38
N PRO A 28 -4.31 8.83 7.27
CA PRO A 28 -4.59 8.16 8.55
C PRO A 28 -5.17 6.75 8.41
N GLN A 29 -5.72 6.39 7.25
CA GLN A 29 -6.28 5.07 6.98
C GLN A 29 -5.49 4.27 5.95
N ALA A 30 -4.28 4.69 5.57
CA ALA A 30 -3.48 4.03 4.52
C ALA A 30 -3.31 2.52 4.77
N PHE A 31 -2.94 2.13 6.00
CA PHE A 31 -2.80 0.71 6.35
C PHE A 31 -4.15 0.00 6.35
N ALA A 32 -5.17 0.57 7.01
CA ALA A 32 -6.50 -0.05 7.12
C ALA A 32 -7.16 -0.28 5.76
N VAL A 33 -7.04 0.67 4.82
CA VAL A 33 -7.55 0.51 3.45
C VAL A 33 -6.82 -0.64 2.75
N THR A 34 -5.50 -0.69 2.88
CA THR A 34 -4.66 -1.69 2.22
C THR A 34 -4.87 -3.09 2.80
N ASP A 35 -5.01 -3.23 4.12
CA ASP A 35 -5.26 -4.52 4.77
C ASP A 35 -6.54 -5.21 4.29
N ARG A 36 -7.54 -4.43 3.86
CA ARG A 36 -8.82 -4.94 3.35
C ARG A 36 -8.70 -5.59 1.97
N CYS A 37 -7.78 -5.13 1.13
CA CYS A 37 -7.60 -5.64 -0.22
C CYS A 37 -6.30 -6.45 -0.39
N PHE A 38 -5.36 -6.39 0.53
CA PHE A 38 -4.09 -7.13 0.45
C PHE A 38 -4.18 -8.50 1.13
N GLU A 39 -3.94 -9.56 0.38
CA GLU A 39 -3.78 -10.93 0.87
C GLU A 39 -2.28 -11.29 0.93
N PRO A 40 -1.67 -11.41 2.13
CA PRO A 40 -0.25 -11.72 2.25
C PRO A 40 0.05 -13.14 1.79
N LEU A 41 1.15 -13.30 1.05
CA LEU A 41 1.68 -14.60 0.64
C LEU A 41 3.02 -14.90 1.32
N GLY A 42 3.34 -16.19 1.43
CA GLY A 42 4.59 -16.66 2.04
C GLY A 42 4.47 -16.94 3.54
N ARG A 43 5.62 -17.13 4.20
CA ARG A 43 5.68 -17.61 5.60
C ARG A 43 5.26 -16.56 6.63
N ALA A 44 5.51 -15.29 6.33
CA ALA A 44 5.14 -14.17 7.19
C ALA A 44 3.79 -13.64 6.71
N HIS A 45 2.71 -14.27 7.16
CA HIS A 45 1.32 -13.91 6.82
C HIS A 45 0.91 -12.61 7.54
N ARG A 46 1.59 -11.50 7.25
CA ARG A 46 1.49 -10.23 7.96
C ARG A 46 0.81 -9.18 7.09
N LYS A 47 -0.07 -8.40 7.71
CA LYS A 47 -0.72 -7.25 7.10
C LYS A 47 0.17 -6.00 7.24
N PRO A 48 0.06 -5.02 6.32
CA PRO A 48 0.70 -3.71 6.46
C PRO A 48 0.58 -3.08 7.86
N SER A 49 -0.61 -3.14 8.48
CA SER A 49 -0.85 -2.63 9.84
C SER A 49 0.02 -3.21 10.93
N ASP A 50 0.54 -4.43 10.75
CA ASP A 50 1.30 -5.17 11.77
C ASP A 50 2.80 -5.10 11.53
N CYS A 51 3.21 -4.50 10.41
CA CYS A 51 4.58 -4.47 9.96
C CYS A 51 5.33 -3.23 10.45
N PRO A 52 6.60 -3.37 10.87
CA PRO A 52 7.49 -2.24 11.05
C PRO A 52 7.61 -1.42 9.75
N SER A 53 7.93 -0.14 9.90
CA SER A 53 8.27 0.73 8.77
C SER A 53 9.45 0.16 7.97
N HIS A 54 9.54 0.52 6.69
CA HIS A 54 10.58 0.10 5.74
C HIS A 54 10.67 -1.43 5.61
N ARG A 55 9.52 -2.06 5.37
CA ARG A 55 9.39 -3.48 5.06
C ARG A 55 8.62 -3.66 3.76
N LEU A 56 9.04 -4.67 2.98
CA LEU A 56 8.34 -5.14 1.80
C LEU A 56 7.57 -6.41 2.15
N LEU A 57 6.31 -6.45 1.76
CA LEU A 57 5.41 -7.58 1.94
C LEU A 57 5.02 -8.10 0.57
N TYR A 58 5.16 -9.40 0.36
CA TYR A 58 4.73 -10.05 -0.87
C TYR A 58 3.31 -10.59 -0.70
N GLY A 59 2.46 -10.38 -1.69
CA GLY A 59 1.08 -10.84 -1.63
C GLY A 59 0.28 -10.50 -2.87
N ARG A 60 -1.04 -10.56 -2.75
CA ARG A 60 -1.98 -10.25 -3.81
C ARG A 60 -2.89 -9.13 -3.41
N ILE A 61 -3.29 -8.31 -4.38
CA ILE A 61 -4.47 -7.45 -4.21
C ILE A 61 -5.68 -8.25 -4.68
N VAL A 62 -6.71 -8.33 -3.84
CA VAL A 62 -7.93 -9.10 -4.07
C VAL A 62 -9.14 -8.18 -3.94
N HIS A 63 -10.06 -8.30 -4.90
CA HIS A 63 -11.34 -7.60 -4.91
C HIS A 63 -12.45 -8.58 -5.30
N ASP A 64 -13.51 -8.66 -4.49
CA ASP A 64 -14.66 -9.58 -4.70
C ASP A 64 -14.24 -11.04 -4.99
N GLY A 65 -13.25 -11.51 -4.24
CA GLY A 65 -12.71 -12.88 -4.36
C GLY A 65 -11.85 -13.14 -5.60
N ARG A 66 -11.55 -12.11 -6.40
CA ARG A 66 -10.68 -12.20 -7.57
C ARG A 66 -9.36 -11.49 -7.31
N THR A 67 -8.26 -12.16 -7.63
CA THR A 67 -6.94 -11.52 -7.66
C THR A 67 -6.92 -10.45 -8.74
N ALA A 68 -6.69 -9.21 -8.34
CA ALA A 68 -6.44 -8.10 -9.26
C ALA A 68 -5.00 -8.15 -9.77
N ASP A 69 -4.04 -8.31 -8.85
CA ASP A 69 -2.62 -8.42 -9.19
C ASP A 69 -1.81 -9.08 -8.06
N GLU A 70 -0.60 -9.50 -8.38
CA GLU A 70 0.43 -9.93 -7.43
C GLU A 70 1.43 -8.78 -7.20
N VAL A 71 1.66 -8.41 -5.95
CA VAL A 71 2.32 -7.15 -5.60
C VAL A 71 3.38 -7.31 -4.51
N LEU A 72 4.25 -6.31 -4.45
CA LEU A 72 5.05 -6.00 -3.27
C LEU A 72 4.47 -4.74 -2.63
N VAL A 73 4.12 -4.80 -1.35
CA VAL A 73 3.67 -3.64 -0.56
C VAL A 73 4.80 -3.15 0.33
N ALA A 74 5.22 -1.90 0.13
CA ALA A 74 6.16 -1.20 0.99
C ALA A 74 5.40 -0.46 2.11
N VAL A 75 5.81 -0.66 3.36
CA VAL A 75 5.19 -0.02 4.53
C VAL A 75 6.05 1.15 5.00
N PHE A 76 5.49 2.36 5.03
CA PHE A 76 6.15 3.54 5.60
C PHE A 76 5.28 4.14 6.70
N ARG A 77 5.76 4.10 7.94
CA ARG A 77 5.07 4.72 9.09
C ARG A 77 5.54 6.14 9.31
N LYS A 78 4.62 7.02 9.69
CA LYS A 78 4.96 8.37 10.16
C LYS A 78 5.97 8.33 11.31
N PRO A 79 6.85 9.34 11.45
CA PRO A 79 7.04 10.47 10.52
C PRO A 79 7.97 10.14 9.34
N HIS A 80 8.33 8.86 9.13
CA HIS A 80 9.39 8.44 8.23
C HIS A 80 8.83 7.95 6.89
N SER A 81 8.14 8.85 6.19
CA SER A 81 7.63 8.66 4.83
C SER A 81 7.83 9.94 4.01
N TYR A 82 7.62 9.88 2.71
CA TYR A 82 7.74 11.05 1.82
C TYR A 82 6.75 12.17 2.21
N THR A 83 5.54 11.82 2.63
CA THR A 83 4.49 12.79 3.03
C THR A 83 4.56 13.16 4.50
N GLY A 84 5.34 12.42 5.31
CA GLY A 84 5.31 12.51 6.77
C GLY A 84 4.14 11.78 7.43
N GLU A 85 3.27 11.15 6.64
CA GLU A 85 2.09 10.39 7.09
C GLU A 85 2.34 8.88 7.07
N ASP A 86 1.37 8.10 7.55
CA ASP A 86 1.35 6.67 7.27
C ASP A 86 1.08 6.47 5.76
N THR A 87 1.90 5.65 5.12
CA THR A 87 1.92 5.46 3.67
C THR A 87 2.21 4.02 3.31
N VAL A 88 1.55 3.52 2.27
CA VAL A 88 1.97 2.31 1.57
C VAL A 88 2.18 2.61 0.09
N GLU A 89 3.04 1.79 -0.54
CA GLU A 89 3.27 1.75 -1.98
C GLU A 89 3.23 0.31 -2.48
#